data_AF-A0A8D0DYJ6-F1
#
_entry.id   AF-A0A8D0DYJ6-F1
#
_cell.length_a   1.000
_cell.length_b   1.000
_cell.length_c   1.000
_cell.angle_alpha   90.00
_cell.angle_beta   90.00
_cell.angle_gamma   90.00
#
_symmetry.space_group_name_H-M   'P 1'
#
loop_
_entity.id
_entity.type
_entity.pdbx_description
1 polymer ?
#
loop_
_entity_poly.entity_id
_entity_poly.type
_entity_poly.pdbx_seq_one_letter_code
_entity_poly.pdbx_strand_id
1 'polypeptide(L)'
;MWKEKKKVCLQKINTSEEAAVSEFYTTLTSTPKNSSGKMVGLQSDLIFEEIGHRIKEIGSQLVKKVNAVFQWDIMNGGIMVAQWTLDLKSGSGEIYRGASRKPANTVFVLSDHDFMELVLGKIKPQRAFLVGKVKVRGNILLGHKLEMILKDYVKF
;
A
#
# COMPACT_ATOMS: atom_id res chain seq x y z
N MET A 1 19.02 55.02 -37.74
CA MET A 1 20.07 55.20 -38.77
C MET A 1 21.12 54.12 -38.56
N TRP A 2 21.53 53.45 -39.65
CA TRP A 2 22.54 52.35 -39.78
C TRP A 2 22.10 50.98 -39.18
N LYS A 3 21.94 49.84 -39.90
CA LYS A 3 22.63 49.20 -41.06
C LYS A 3 24.14 49.07 -40.83
N GLU A 4 24.79 47.90 -40.80
CA GLU A 4 25.09 46.99 -41.92
C GLU A 4 25.86 45.75 -41.34
N LYS A 5 25.38 44.50 -41.51
CA LYS A 5 25.92 43.35 -42.29
C LYS A 5 27.31 42.76 -41.90
N LYS A 6 27.36 41.51 -41.42
CA LYS A 6 27.51 40.19 -42.12
C LYS A 6 28.94 39.82 -42.58
N LYS A 7 29.41 38.67 -42.08
CA LYS A 7 30.01 37.52 -42.82
C LYS A 7 29.67 36.27 -42.00
N VAL A 8 28.72 35.38 -42.32
CA VAL A 8 28.50 34.48 -43.49
C VAL A 8 29.64 33.50 -43.77
N CYS A 9 29.39 32.23 -43.41
CA CYS A 9 29.66 31.01 -44.17
C CYS A 9 28.85 29.89 -43.45
N LEU A 10 27.60 29.53 -43.80
CA LEU A 10 27.06 28.87 -45.00
C LEU A 10 27.88 27.67 -45.49
N GLN A 11 27.33 26.47 -45.32
CA GLN A 11 27.05 25.40 -46.32
C GLN A 11 26.77 24.10 -45.55
N LYS A 12 25.78 23.25 -45.82
CA LYS A 12 24.71 23.19 -46.82
C LYS A 12 23.61 22.29 -46.24
N ILE A 13 22.38 22.77 -46.36
CA ILE A 13 21.12 22.04 -46.33
C ILE A 13 20.98 21.16 -47.58
N ASN A 14 20.23 20.07 -47.48
CA ASN A 14 19.36 19.49 -48.52
C ASN A 14 18.27 18.69 -47.77
N THR A 15 17.04 19.21 -47.66
CA THR A 15 15.88 18.92 -48.55
C THR A 15 14.98 17.88 -47.86
N SER A 16 13.89 18.32 -47.21
CA SER A 16 12.48 18.25 -47.67
C SER A 16 11.94 16.80 -47.55
N GLU A 17 10.83 16.47 -46.89
CA GLU A 17 9.52 17.11 -46.85
C GLU A 17 8.72 16.73 -45.58
N GLU A 18 7.66 17.50 -45.34
CA GLU A 18 6.62 17.38 -44.31
C GLU A 18 5.94 16.01 -44.20
N ALA A 19 5.42 15.68 -43.00
CA ALA A 19 3.96 15.64 -42.77
C ALA A 19 3.59 15.26 -41.32
N ALA A 20 2.88 16.19 -40.67
CA ALA A 20 1.65 16.03 -39.88
C ALA A 20 1.60 15.21 -38.56
N VAL A 21 0.73 15.76 -37.71
CA VAL A 21 0.40 15.48 -36.31
C VAL A 21 -0.58 14.30 -36.19
N SER A 22 -0.69 13.75 -34.97
CA SER A 22 -1.84 13.02 -34.41
C SER A 22 -1.83 11.50 -34.61
N GLU A 23 -1.60 10.75 -33.53
CA GLU A 23 -2.68 9.95 -32.91
C GLU A 23 -2.21 9.24 -31.63
N PHE A 24 -3.05 9.39 -30.63
CA PHE A 24 -3.11 8.66 -29.38
C PHE A 24 -3.76 7.28 -29.65
N TYR A 25 -3.52 6.32 -28.76
CA TYR A 25 -4.22 5.02 -28.58
C TYR A 25 -3.62 3.75 -29.21
N THR A 26 -3.09 2.95 -28.26
CA THR A 26 -3.44 1.54 -28.05
C THR A 26 -2.95 0.53 -29.08
N THR A 27 -1.97 -0.29 -28.69
CA THR A 27 -2.17 -1.71 -28.34
C THR A 27 -0.79 -2.36 -28.17
N LEU A 28 -0.39 -2.66 -26.93
CA LEU A 28 0.58 -3.74 -26.71
C LEU A 28 -0.02 -4.73 -25.72
N THR A 29 -0.14 -5.93 -26.25
CA THR A 29 -0.78 -7.12 -25.74
C THR A 29 -0.03 -7.71 -24.54
N SER A 30 -0.80 -8.38 -23.69
CA SER A 30 -0.42 -9.19 -22.53
C SER A 30 0.69 -10.23 -22.80
N THR A 31 1.71 -10.29 -21.93
CA THR A 31 1.92 -11.36 -20.92
C THR A 31 3.25 -11.20 -20.18
N PRO A 32 3.36 -11.72 -18.94
CA PRO A 32 4.35 -11.32 -17.94
C PRO A 32 5.63 -12.14 -18.02
N LYS A 33 6.78 -11.51 -17.78
CA LYS A 33 8.02 -12.22 -17.46
C LYS A 33 8.58 -11.74 -16.12
N ASN A 34 8.39 -12.64 -15.15
CA ASN A 34 9.16 -12.85 -13.94
C ASN A 34 10.47 -12.07 -13.85
N SER A 35 10.51 -11.10 -12.94
CA SER A 35 11.70 -10.80 -12.16
C SER A 35 11.57 -11.49 -10.81
N SER A 36 11.76 -12.81 -10.81
CA SER A 36 11.91 -13.61 -9.60
C SER A 36 13.30 -13.37 -8.99
N GLY A 37 13.49 -12.20 -8.40
CA GLY A 37 14.40 -12.10 -7.26
C GLY A 37 13.78 -12.91 -6.13
N LYS A 38 14.52 -13.84 -5.52
CA LYS A 38 14.12 -14.49 -4.27
C LYS A 38 13.84 -13.38 -3.24
N MET A 39 12.58 -12.95 -3.15
CA MET A 39 12.10 -12.15 -2.04
C MET A 39 12.19 -13.05 -0.81
N VAL A 40 13.04 -12.69 0.13
CA VAL A 40 12.79 -13.06 1.52
C VAL A 40 11.36 -12.60 1.80
N GLY A 41 10.44 -13.54 2.01
CA GLY A 41 9.03 -13.22 2.24
C GLY A 41 8.90 -12.25 3.42
N LEU A 42 8.01 -11.27 3.32
CA LEU A 42 7.76 -10.33 4.41
C LEU A 42 7.26 -11.11 5.63
N GLN A 43 7.77 -10.79 6.82
CA GLN A 43 7.34 -11.50 8.02
C GLN A 43 5.87 -11.21 8.33
N SER A 44 5.39 -10.01 7.96
CA SER A 44 3.99 -9.62 8.10
C SER A 44 3.03 -10.50 7.28
N ASP A 45 3.47 -11.02 6.13
CA ASP A 45 2.59 -11.82 5.26
C ASP A 45 2.09 -13.07 6.00
N LEU A 46 2.97 -13.76 6.73
CA LEU A 46 2.61 -14.94 7.54
C LEU A 46 1.58 -14.59 8.64
N ILE A 47 1.73 -13.43 9.26
CA ILE A 47 0.82 -12.98 10.32
C ILE A 47 -0.56 -12.64 9.74
N PHE A 48 -0.62 -11.98 8.57
CA PHE A 48 -1.90 -11.67 7.94
C PHE A 48 -2.62 -12.92 7.45
N GLU A 49 -1.89 -13.92 6.95
CA GLU A 49 -2.45 -15.24 6.63
C GLU A 49 -3.04 -15.91 7.87
N GLU A 50 -2.32 -15.91 8.99
CA GLU A 50 -2.81 -16.45 10.27
C GLU A 50 -4.05 -15.71 10.80
N ILE A 51 -4.06 -14.38 10.72
CA ILE A 51 -5.25 -13.58 11.01
C ILE A 51 -6.41 -14.04 10.11
N GLY A 52 -6.16 -14.33 8.84
CA GLY A 52 -7.16 -14.84 7.91
C GLY A 52 -7.77 -16.18 8.31
N HIS A 53 -6.97 -17.10 8.85
CA HIS A 53 -7.47 -18.34 9.43
C HIS A 53 -8.41 -18.05 10.61
N ARG A 54 -8.01 -17.15 11.51
CA ARG A 54 -8.82 -16.78 12.66
C ARG A 54 -10.12 -16.06 12.28
N ILE A 55 -10.10 -15.19 11.27
CA ILE A 55 -11.30 -14.49 10.77
C ILE A 55 -12.36 -15.49 10.27
N LYS A 56 -11.99 -16.63 9.69
CA LYS A 56 -12.95 -17.65 9.29
C LYS A 56 -13.73 -18.23 10.47
N GLU A 57 -13.13 -18.29 11.66
CA GLU A 57 -13.75 -18.84 12.87
C GLU A 57 -14.60 -17.80 13.60
N ILE A 58 -14.03 -16.61 13.84
CA ILE A 58 -14.62 -15.61 14.75
C ILE A 58 -15.11 -14.34 14.06
N GLY A 59 -14.95 -14.24 12.74
CA GLY A 59 -15.15 -13.00 12.00
C GLY A 59 -16.56 -12.44 12.11
N SER A 60 -17.60 -13.27 12.12
CA SER A 60 -18.99 -12.82 12.33
C SER A 60 -19.20 -12.10 13.68
N GLN A 61 -18.46 -12.47 14.72
CA GLN A 61 -18.49 -11.76 16.00
C GLN A 61 -17.72 -10.44 15.92
N LEU A 62 -16.56 -10.47 15.26
CA LEU A 62 -15.73 -9.29 15.06
C LEU A 62 -16.43 -8.22 14.21
N VAL A 63 -17.15 -8.61 13.16
CA VAL A 63 -17.94 -7.69 12.32
C VAL A 63 -18.97 -6.93 13.17
N LYS A 64 -19.72 -7.64 14.01
CA LYS A 64 -20.73 -7.02 14.90
C LYS A 64 -20.10 -6.06 15.91
N LYS A 65 -18.93 -6.41 16.45
CA LYS A 65 -18.26 -5.59 17.47
C LYS A 65 -17.54 -4.38 16.85
N VAL A 66 -16.90 -4.55 15.69
CA VAL A 66 -15.99 -3.56 15.11
C VAL A 66 -16.69 -2.69 14.06
N ASN A 67 -17.35 -3.30 13.07
CA ASN A 67 -18.06 -2.65 11.97
C ASN A 67 -17.23 -1.61 11.19
N ALA A 68 -16.03 -1.99 10.73
CA ALA A 68 -15.10 -1.10 10.04
C ALA A 68 -14.14 -1.86 9.10
N VAL A 69 -13.51 -1.11 8.19
CA VAL A 69 -12.48 -1.61 7.27
C VAL A 69 -11.13 -1.00 7.63
N PHE A 70 -10.09 -1.82 7.75
CA PHE A 70 -8.73 -1.42 8.12
C PHE A 70 -7.75 -1.79 7.01
N GLN A 71 -6.75 -0.96 6.79
CA GLN A 71 -5.67 -1.24 5.85
C GLN A 71 -4.31 -1.08 6.52
N TRP A 72 -3.35 -1.90 6.13
CA TRP A 72 -1.94 -1.76 6.47
C TRP A 72 -1.14 -1.53 5.20
N ASP A 73 -0.38 -0.44 5.18
CA ASP A 73 0.64 -0.15 4.19
C ASP A 73 1.99 -0.52 4.81
N ILE A 74 2.56 -1.65 4.36
CA ILE A 74 3.82 -2.17 4.85
C ILE A 74 4.96 -1.54 4.05
N MET A 75 5.87 -0.87 4.75
CA MET A 75 6.95 -0.10 4.17
C MET A 75 8.29 -0.82 4.34
N ASN A 76 9.19 -0.67 3.36
CA ASN A 76 10.60 -1.02 3.48
C ASN A 76 11.44 0.04 2.77
N GLY A 77 12.40 0.65 3.46
CA GLY A 77 13.23 1.72 2.90
C GLY A 77 12.43 2.93 2.39
N GLY A 78 11.28 3.23 2.99
CA GLY A 78 10.40 4.34 2.57
C GLY A 78 9.50 4.03 1.37
N ILE A 79 9.60 2.83 0.80
CA ILE A 79 8.75 2.36 -0.31
C ILE A 79 7.71 1.39 0.25
N MET A 80 6.48 1.48 -0.24
CA MET A 80 5.42 0.53 0.10
C MET A 80 5.67 -0.79 -0.63
N VAL A 81 5.87 -1.87 0.12
CA VAL A 81 6.20 -3.20 -0.42
C VAL A 81 5.04 -4.18 -0.33
N ALA A 82 4.07 -3.94 0.55
CA ALA A 82 2.83 -4.70 0.59
C ALA A 82 1.68 -3.85 1.13
N GLN A 83 0.47 -4.26 0.78
CA GLN A 83 -0.76 -3.76 1.36
C GLN A 83 -1.63 -4.94 1.79
N TRP A 84 -2.30 -4.77 2.92
CA TRP A 84 -3.26 -5.74 3.45
C TRP A 84 -4.50 -5.03 3.94
N THR A 85 -5.66 -5.64 3.72
CA THR A 85 -6.95 -5.07 4.13
C THR A 85 -7.73 -6.09 4.94
N LEU A 86 -8.25 -5.64 6.08
CA LEU A 86 -9.19 -6.36 6.93
C LEU A 86 -10.57 -5.67 6.84
N ASP A 87 -11.52 -6.29 6.15
CA ASP A 87 -12.93 -5.86 6.12
C ASP A 87 -13.67 -6.58 7.27
N LEU A 88 -13.90 -5.86 8.37
CA LEU A 88 -14.79 -6.27 9.47
C LEU A 88 -16.11 -5.49 9.42
N LYS A 89 -16.58 -5.18 8.21
CA LYS A 89 -17.83 -4.46 7.97
C LYS A 89 -18.84 -5.35 7.23
N SER A 90 -18.37 -6.34 6.49
CA SER A 90 -19.17 -7.07 5.52
C SER A 90 -19.21 -8.57 5.83
N GLY A 91 -20.38 -9.19 5.69
CA GLY A 91 -20.54 -10.64 5.85
C GLY A 91 -19.99 -11.16 7.19
N SER A 92 -19.17 -12.22 7.11
CA SER A 92 -18.43 -12.79 8.24
C SER A 92 -17.04 -12.19 8.42
N GLY A 93 -16.71 -11.10 7.72
CA GLY A 93 -15.39 -10.50 7.69
C GLY A 93 -14.42 -11.23 6.76
N GLU A 94 -13.46 -10.50 6.21
CA GLU A 94 -12.40 -11.04 5.37
C GLU A 94 -11.10 -10.27 5.57
N ILE A 95 -9.97 -10.96 5.38
CA ILE A 95 -8.67 -10.33 5.19
C ILE A 95 -8.13 -10.72 3.82
N TYR A 96 -7.53 -9.76 3.12
CA TYR A 96 -6.96 -10.01 1.81
C TYR A 96 -5.76 -9.10 1.55
N ARG A 97 -4.89 -9.57 0.66
CA ARG A 97 -3.76 -8.80 0.16
C ARG A 97 -4.23 -7.75 -0.85
N GLY A 98 -3.65 -6.57 -0.76
CA GLY A 98 -3.92 -5.42 -1.63
C GLY A 98 -4.64 -4.28 -0.91
N ALA A 99 -4.79 -3.18 -1.66
CA ALA A 99 -5.53 -2.01 -1.21
C ALA A 99 -7.01 -2.33 -0.96
N SER A 100 -7.61 -1.57 -0.06
CA SER A 100 -9.00 -1.78 0.32
C SER A 100 -9.95 -1.49 -0.85
N ARG A 101 -10.84 -2.46 -1.13
CA ARG A 101 -11.88 -2.35 -2.18
C ARG A 101 -12.94 -1.29 -1.85
N LYS A 102 -13.06 -0.94 -0.58
CA LYS A 102 -13.95 0.10 -0.04
C LYS A 102 -13.10 1.16 0.65
N PRO A 103 -13.61 2.38 0.92
CA PRO A 103 -12.86 3.34 1.73
C PRO A 103 -12.48 2.74 3.09
N ALA A 104 -11.17 2.60 3.35
CA ALA A 104 -10.69 2.14 4.64
C ALA A 104 -11.01 3.20 5.71
N ASN A 105 -11.58 2.77 6.82
CA ASN A 105 -11.86 3.65 7.96
C ASN A 105 -10.56 4.07 8.65
N THR A 106 -9.58 3.18 8.71
CA THR A 106 -8.28 3.42 9.34
C THR A 106 -7.19 2.80 8.48
N VAL A 107 -6.10 3.53 8.25
CA VAL A 107 -4.93 3.05 7.52
C VAL A 107 -3.70 3.16 8.42
N PHE A 108 -3.03 2.04 8.67
CA PHE A 108 -1.77 1.97 9.39
C PHE A 108 -0.61 1.96 8.39
N VAL A 109 0.39 2.81 8.61
CA VAL A 109 1.60 2.86 7.78
C VAL A 109 2.80 2.64 8.69
N LEU A 110 3.54 1.57 8.45
CA LEU A 110 4.65 1.13 9.29
C LEU A 110 5.56 0.16 8.53
N SER A 111 6.75 -0.09 9.06
CA SER A 111 7.67 -1.07 8.46
C SER A 111 7.26 -2.51 8.77
N ASP A 112 7.71 -3.48 7.95
CA ASP A 112 7.55 -4.92 8.24
C ASP A 112 8.14 -5.27 9.62
N HIS A 113 9.30 -4.72 9.94
CA HIS A 113 9.96 -4.89 11.22
C HIS A 113 9.14 -4.34 12.40
N ASP A 114 8.68 -3.08 12.32
CA ASP A 114 7.89 -2.49 13.41
C ASP A 114 6.53 -3.18 13.57
N PHE A 115 5.94 -3.67 12.46
CA PHE A 115 4.76 -4.53 12.51
C PHE A 115 5.01 -5.79 13.35
N MET A 116 6.14 -6.47 13.11
CA MET A 116 6.49 -7.65 13.91
C MET A 116 6.79 -7.30 15.38
N GLU A 117 7.44 -6.18 15.67
CA GLU A 117 7.63 -5.73 17.06
C GLU A 117 6.30 -5.50 17.78
N LEU A 118 5.27 -5.02 17.08
CA LEU A 118 3.92 -4.83 17.63
C LEU A 118 3.21 -6.16 17.88
N VAL A 119 3.23 -7.06 16.89
CA VAL A 119 2.59 -8.37 16.97
C VAL A 119 3.20 -9.21 18.09
N LEU A 120 4.53 -9.17 18.23
CA LEU A 120 5.25 -9.85 19.31
C LEU A 120 5.15 -9.13 20.66
N GLY A 121 4.48 -7.97 20.73
CA GLY A 121 4.32 -7.18 21.95
C GLY A 121 5.62 -6.54 22.47
N LYS A 122 6.70 -6.54 21.68
CA LYS A 122 7.99 -5.93 22.03
C LYS A 122 7.88 -4.41 22.12
N ILE A 123 7.02 -3.80 21.30
CA ILE A 123 6.64 -2.40 21.42
C ILE A 123 5.13 -2.27 21.59
N LYS A 124 4.71 -1.35 22.46
CA LYS A 124 3.28 -1.05 22.65
C LYS A 124 2.77 -0.18 21.49
N PRO A 125 1.58 -0.44 20.92
CA PRO A 125 1.01 0.36 19.83
C PRO A 125 0.97 1.86 20.10
N GLN A 126 0.55 2.24 21.32
CA GLN A 126 0.52 3.63 21.77
C GLN A 126 1.90 4.29 21.70
N ARG A 127 2.94 3.60 22.17
CA ARG A 127 4.32 4.12 22.14
C ARG A 127 4.82 4.23 20.70
N ALA A 128 4.57 3.20 19.87
CA ALA A 128 4.99 3.16 18.48
C ALA A 128 4.36 4.30 17.65
N PHE A 129 3.10 4.63 17.91
CA PHE A 129 2.42 5.78 17.32
C PHE A 129 3.06 7.11 17.74
N LEU A 130 3.27 7.32 19.05
CA LEU A 130 3.84 8.56 19.58
C LEU A 130 5.26 8.85 19.08
N VAL A 131 6.08 7.81 18.88
CA VAL A 131 7.45 7.97 18.36
C VAL A 131 7.53 7.92 16.82
N GLY A 132 6.38 7.82 16.14
CA GLY A 132 6.30 7.86 14.68
C GLY A 132 6.69 6.56 13.95
N LYS A 133 6.89 5.44 14.67
CA LYS A 133 7.11 4.11 14.07
C LYS A 133 5.87 3.59 13.34
N VAL A 134 4.68 3.94 13.84
CA VAL A 134 3.40 3.70 13.18
C VAL A 134 2.74 5.03 12.92
N LYS A 135 2.34 5.28 11.68
CA LYS A 135 1.44 6.38 11.33
C LYS A 135 0.04 5.82 11.16
N VAL A 136 -0.94 6.54 11.67
CA VAL A 136 -2.35 6.18 11.53
C VAL A 136 -3.07 7.28 10.77
N ARG A 137 -3.79 6.92 9.72
CA ARG A 137 -4.64 7.81 8.92
C ARG A 137 -6.10 7.40 9.07
N GLY A 138 -7.01 8.35 8.89
CA GLY A 138 -8.45 8.11 9.05
C GLY A 138 -8.88 8.12 10.52
N ASN A 139 -9.82 7.25 10.87
CA ASN A 139 -10.41 7.18 12.21
C ASN A 139 -9.48 6.41 13.18
N ILE A 140 -8.73 7.15 13.99
CA ILE A 140 -7.78 6.58 14.96
C ILE A 140 -8.50 5.78 16.06
N LEU A 141 -9.68 6.23 16.49
CA LEU A 141 -10.44 5.57 17.56
C LEU A 141 -10.89 4.16 17.16
N LEU A 142 -11.24 3.95 15.89
CA LEU A 142 -11.53 2.61 15.37
C LEU A 142 -10.29 1.71 15.38
N GLY A 143 -9.10 2.26 15.15
CA GLY A 143 -7.85 1.53 15.30
C GLY A 143 -7.60 1.07 16.73
N HIS A 144 -7.84 1.94 17.71
CA HIS A 144 -7.73 1.56 19.12
C HIS A 144 -8.80 0.54 19.54
N LYS A 145 -10.04 0.69 19.05
CA LYS A 145 -11.11 -0.29 19.28
C LYS A 145 -10.74 -1.67 18.74
N LEU A 146 -10.13 -1.74 17.56
CA LEU A 146 -9.61 -2.99 17.00
C LEU A 146 -8.56 -3.61 17.93
N GLU A 147 -7.60 -2.83 18.42
CA GLU A 147 -6.57 -3.29 19.37
C GLU A 147 -7.18 -3.90 20.65
N MET A 148 -8.13 -3.20 21.27
CA MET A 148 -8.81 -3.68 22.49
C MET A 148 -9.52 -5.01 22.24
N ILE A 149 -10.24 -5.12 21.13
CA ILE A 149 -10.98 -6.32 20.78
C ILE A 149 -10.00 -7.47 20.50
N LEU A 150 -8.96 -7.27 19.69
CA LEU A 150 -8.01 -8.35 19.35
C LEU A 150 -7.32 -8.94 20.59
N LYS A 151 -7.02 -8.12 21.61
CA LYS A 151 -6.46 -8.60 22.90
C LYS A 151 -7.37 -9.62 23.60
N ASP A 152 -8.69 -9.51 23.45
CA ASP A 152 -9.63 -10.46 24.05
C ASP A 152 -9.65 -11.81 23.32
N TYR A 153 -9.33 -11.81 22.01
CA TYR A 153 -9.42 -12.97 21.12
C TYR A 153 -8.08 -13.68 20.87
N VAL A 154 -6.97 -12.99 21.18
CA VAL A 154 -5.59 -13.51 21.16
C VAL A 154 -5.17 -13.73 22.62
N LYS A 155 -5.79 -14.74 23.26
CA LYS A 155 -5.25 -15.31 24.50
C LYS A 155 -4.30 -16.43 24.10
N PHE A 156 -3.01 -16.19 24.26
CA PHE A 156 -2.01 -17.26 24.36
C PHE A 156 -1.99 -17.79 25.80
#